data_AF-A0AAD4SRB2-F1
#
_entry.id   AF-A0AAD4SRB2-F1
#
_cell.length_a   1.000
_cell.length_b   1.000
_cell.length_c   1.000
_cell.angle_alpha   90.00
_cell.angle_beta   90.00
_cell.angle_gamma   90.00
#
_symmetry.space_group_name_H-M   'P 1'
#
loop_
_entity.id
_entity.type
_entity.pdbx_description
1 polymer ?
#
loop_
_entity_poly.entity_id
_entity_poly.type
_entity_poly.pdbx_seq_one_letter_code
_entity_poly.pdbx_strand_id
1 'polypeptide(L)' 'MLLTLSVQPTLKPPISELGPDALLEPMTTDEFFQLLRKNKIVIKPLLLDQ' A
#
# COMPACT_ATOMS: atom_id res chain seq x y z
N MET A 1 8.40 3.08 36.19
CA MET A 1 7.26 2.48 35.46
C MET A 1 7.47 2.73 33.97
N LEU A 2 8.14 1.80 33.29
CA LEU A 2 8.45 1.88 31.86
C LEU A 2 7.27 1.34 31.05
N LEU A 3 6.29 2.19 30.77
CA LEU A 3 5.16 1.87 29.89
C LEU A 3 4.92 2.99 28.88
N THR A 4 5.96 3.42 28.16
CA THR A 4 5.72 4.04 26.85
C THR A 4 5.43 2.90 25.89
N LEU A 5 4.14 2.63 25.71
CA LEU A 5 3.56 1.78 24.68
C LEU A 5 4.39 1.85 23.39
N SER A 6 4.88 0.71 22.91
CA SER A 6 5.48 0.61 21.59
C SER A 6 4.46 1.09 20.56
N VAL A 7 4.66 2.31 20.04
CA VAL A 7 3.76 2.88 19.04
C VAL A 7 4.06 2.13 17.74
N GLN A 8 3.19 1.21 17.33
CA GLN A 8 3.32 0.47 16.08
C GLN A 8 3.06 1.44 14.91
N PRO A 9 4.08 1.85 14.14
CA PRO A 9 3.91 2.86 13.10
C PRO A 9 3.00 2.36 11.97
N THR A 10 3.00 1.06 11.69
CA THR A 10 2.16 0.39 10.69
C THR A 10 0.66 0.49 10.98
N LEU A 11 0.27 0.77 12.24
CA LEU A 11 -1.13 0.95 12.63
C LEU A 11 -1.58 2.40 12.60
N LYS A 12 -0.72 3.33 12.18
CA LYS A 12 -1.04 4.76 12.13
C LYS A 12 -0.78 5.35 10.75
N PRO A 13 -1.56 6.37 10.34
CA PRO A 13 -1.23 7.14 9.14
C PRO A 13 0.17 7.77 9.25
N PRO A 14 0.92 7.86 8.14
CA PRO A 14 0.50 7.48 6.78
C PRO A 14 0.69 5.98 6.47
N ILE A 15 1.45 5.23 7.27
CA ILE A 15 1.88 3.87 6.92
C ILE A 15 0.69 2.90 6.86
N SER A 16 -0.32 3.09 7.72
CA SER A 16 -1.53 2.27 7.71
C SER A 16 -2.42 2.46 6.48
N GLU A 17 -2.15 3.48 5.66
CA GLU A 17 -2.94 3.81 4.46
C GLU A 17 -2.23 3.44 3.15
N LEU A 18 -0.96 3.01 3.23
CA LEU A 18 -0.20 2.59 2.06
C LEU A 18 -0.79 1.31 1.44
N GLY A 19 -0.69 1.22 0.12
CA GLY A 19 -0.79 -0.04 -0.58
C GLY A 19 0.34 -1.01 -0.22
N PRO A 20 0.32 -2.23 -0.78
CA PRO A 20 1.39 -3.20 -0.57
C PRO A 20 2.73 -2.69 -1.11
N ASP A 21 3.81 -3.05 -0.42
CA ASP A 21 5.16 -2.64 -0.82
C ASP A 21 5.56 -3.27 -2.17
N ALA A 22 6.03 -2.45 -3.11
CA ALA A 22 6.34 -2.88 -4.47
C ALA A 22 7.48 -3.92 -4.57
N LEU A 23 8.36 -3.99 -3.57
CA LEU A 23 9.49 -4.92 -3.54
C LEU A 23 9.22 -6.11 -2.61
N LEU A 24 8.66 -5.85 -1.44
CA LEU A 24 8.50 -6.85 -0.37
C LEU A 24 7.16 -7.61 -0.46
N GLU A 25 6.11 -6.99 -1.00
CA GLU A 25 4.78 -7.56 -1.13
C GLU A 25 4.27 -7.47 -2.59
N PRO A 26 5.03 -7.96 -3.58
CA PRO A 26 4.67 -7.83 -4.97
C PRO A 26 3.39 -8.62 -5.27
N MET A 27 2.47 -7.99 -5.99
CA MET A 27 1.29 -8.65 -6.51
C MET A 27 1.64 -9.66 -7.60
N THR A 28 0.82 -10.70 -7.73
CA THR A 28 0.86 -11.57 -8.90
C THR A 28 0.40 -10.82 -10.16
N THR A 29 0.76 -11.34 -11.33
CA THR A 29 0.33 -10.77 -12.62
C THR A 29 -1.19 -10.67 -12.72
N ASP A 30 -1.93 -11.68 -12.25
CA ASP A 30 -3.40 -11.69 -12.33
C ASP A 30 -4.02 -10.64 -11.41
N GLU A 31 -3.53 -10.50 -10.17
CA GLU A 31 -3.99 -9.47 -9.22
C GLU A 31 -3.76 -8.06 -9.78
N PHE A 32 -2.55 -7.81 -10.29
CA PHE A 32 -2.20 -6.53 -10.88
C PHE A 32 -3.08 -6.22 -12.10
N PHE A 33 -3.31 -7.20 -12.97
CA PHE A 33 -4.19 -7.03 -14.13
C PHE A 33 -5.64 -6.70 -13.73
N GLN A 34 -6.19 -7.37 -12.71
CA GLN A 34 -7.54 -7.04 -12.22
C GLN A 34 -7.62 -5.64 -11.61
N LEU A 35 -6.59 -5.19 -10.90
CA LEU A 35 -6.50 -3.84 -10.35
C LEU A 35 -6.49 -2.78 -11.44
N LEU A 36 -5.66 -2.98 -12.47
CA LEU A 36 -5.60 -2.09 -13.64
C LEU A 36 -6.95 -2.04 -14.38
N ARG A 37 -7.63 -3.18 -14.51
CA ARG A 37 -8.94 -3.25 -15.18
C ARG A 37 -10.05 -2.50 -14.42
N LYS A 38 -10.00 -2.51 -13.07
CA LYS A 38 -11.02 -1.88 -12.22
C LYS A 38 -10.85 -0.35 -12.14
N ASN A 39 -9.61 0.13 -12.19
CA ASN A 39 -9.30 1.56 -12.06
C ASN A 39 -9.44 2.29 -13.40
N LYS A 40 -10.29 3.32 -13.45
CA LYS A 40 -10.52 4.14 -14.66
C LYS A 40 -9.60 5.37 -14.75
N ILE A 41 -8.48 5.33 -14.05
CA ILE A 41 -7.50 6.42 -13.98
C ILE A 41 -6.38 6.14 -15.01
N VAL A 42 -5.74 7.19 -15.52
CA VAL A 42 -4.56 7.06 -16.39
C VAL A 42 -3.44 6.32 -15.63
N ILE A 43 -2.69 5.46 -16.33
CA ILE A 43 -1.70 4.57 -15.69
C ILE A 43 -0.65 5.32 -14.85
N LYS A 44 -0.18 6.49 -15.29
CA LYS A 44 0.87 7.23 -14.58
C LYS A 44 0.43 7.67 -13.17
N PRO A 45 -0.67 8.42 -12.98
CA PRO A 45 -1.12 8.77 -11.64
C PRO A 45 -1.50 7.56 -10.79
N LEU A 46 -1.97 6.46 -11.40
CA LEU A 46 -2.23 5.22 -10.66
C LEU A 46 -0.95 4.60 -10.07
N LEU A 47 0.17 4.63 -10.82
CA LEU A 47 1.46 4.10 -10.34
C LEU A 47 2.19 5.02 -9.35
N LEU A 48 1.71 6.25 -9.15
CA LEU A 48 2.25 7.21 -8.19
C LEU A 48 1.40 7.30 -6.92
N ASP A 49 0.30 6.54 -6.86
CA ASP A 49 -0.52 6.37 -5.66
C ASP A 49 0.14 5.33 -4.75
N GLN A 50 0.35 5.70 -3.49
CA GLN A 50 1.21 4.98 -2.54
C GLN A 50 0.43 3.97 -1.71
#